data_AF-A0A914TXC5-F1
#
_entry.id   AF-A0A914TXC5-F1
#
_cell.length_a   1.000
_cell.length_b   1.000
_cell.length_c   1.000
_cell.angle_alpha   90.00
_cell.angle_beta   90.00
_cell.angle_gamma   90.00
#
_symmetry.space_group_name_H-M   'P 1'
#
loop_
_entity.id
_entity.type
_entity.pdbx_description
1 polymer ?
#
loop_
_entity_poly.entity_id
_entity_poly.type
_entity_poly.pdbx_seq_one_letter_code
_entity_poly.pdbx_strand_id
1 'polypeptide(L)'
;MPSEDDDLTTLTVTISLDDDDGDHRHGLQENLLPASTSVLEKYYIIKSPIKPEHACPLPSDKFLIPDLPSNAQKLLCSRLNAPAIGSMKNWHYLAALIGIKDDDITMIRQSKDPMMEVIKLASTVSLSRLVTVIGDIGRIDVLISLKPFLHGLSVSRRVVARNAPIRHAPVMDEGFDSAAATTATISNFQFPAKKFIIVTYHETEKSNKKYVKLLLHNLQNVVDKCNFDIIVLDITKCIDETNISQTARNLFKHATQIVLFISSKDYITNISNSSINSPNNIESGSIRVKKLFHCWMDEEYHANACRNFRFRIVMNSTIKNNNDVLPSGWPQTTLHYTFPQQFEELCKRLFE
;
A
#
# COMPACT_ATOMS: atom_id res chain seq x y z
N MET A 1 -40.96 44.44 -32.78
CA MET A 1 -39.85 43.46 -32.87
C MET A 1 -39.13 43.51 -31.53
N PRO A 2 -39.43 42.63 -30.57
CA PRO A 2 -38.64 42.56 -29.35
C PRO A 2 -37.41 41.68 -29.61
N SER A 3 -36.23 42.21 -29.28
CA SER A 3 -34.99 41.46 -29.18
C SER A 3 -34.87 40.93 -27.75
N GLU A 4 -34.84 39.60 -27.64
CA GLU A 4 -34.46 38.86 -26.45
C GLU A 4 -32.95 39.03 -26.23
N ASP A 5 -32.57 39.68 -25.13
CA ASP A 5 -31.22 39.58 -24.59
C ASP A 5 -31.32 38.91 -23.22
N ASP A 6 -30.76 37.70 -23.17
CA ASP A 6 -30.70 36.79 -22.03
C ASP A 6 -29.96 37.40 -20.84
N ASP A 7 -30.73 37.76 -19.80
CA ASP A 7 -30.20 38.12 -18.48
C ASP A 7 -29.91 36.83 -17.68
N LEU A 8 -28.79 36.18 -17.99
CA LEU A 8 -28.26 35.06 -17.20
C LEU A 8 -27.34 35.57 -16.10
N THR A 9 -27.89 36.37 -15.19
CA THR A 9 -27.20 36.71 -13.93
C THR A 9 -28.01 36.28 -12.71
N THR A 10 -27.37 35.47 -11.87
CA THR A 10 -27.74 35.10 -10.49
C THR A 10 -28.98 34.21 -10.28
N LEU A 11 -28.82 32.91 -10.54
CA LEU A 11 -29.72 31.90 -9.95
C LEU A 11 -29.32 31.67 -8.47
N THR A 12 -29.97 32.39 -7.56
CA THR A 12 -29.82 32.16 -6.11
C THR A 12 -30.91 31.17 -5.67
N VAL A 13 -30.52 29.94 -5.34
CA VAL A 13 -31.45 28.93 -4.83
C VAL A 13 -31.51 29.05 -3.31
N THR A 14 -32.65 29.50 -2.78
CA THR A 14 -32.95 29.48 -1.34
C THR A 14 -33.73 28.22 -1.02
N ILE A 15 -33.15 27.31 -0.25
CA ILE A 15 -33.81 26.09 0.21
C ILE A 15 -34.37 26.38 1.61
N SER A 16 -35.69 26.45 1.71
CA SER A 16 -36.42 26.44 2.98
C SER A 16 -36.48 24.99 3.47
N LEU A 17 -35.97 24.72 4.67
CA LEU A 17 -36.22 23.46 5.37
C LEU A 17 -37.50 23.66 6.17
N ASP A 18 -38.51 22.84 5.92
CA ASP A 18 -39.72 22.80 6.74
C ASP A 18 -39.34 22.26 8.14
N ASP A 19 -39.57 23.07 9.16
CA ASP A 19 -39.55 22.65 10.57
C ASP A 19 -40.81 21.83 10.85
N ASP A 20 -40.70 20.51 10.81
CA ASP A 20 -41.78 19.60 11.22
C ASP A 20 -41.75 19.44 12.76
N ASP A 21 -42.26 20.47 13.44
CA ASP A 21 -42.63 20.43 14.85
C ASP A 21 -43.95 19.68 15.01
N GLY A 22 -43.91 18.41 15.45
CA GLY A 22 -45.11 17.60 15.60
C GLY A 22 -44.95 16.36 16.48
N ASP A 23 -44.93 16.56 17.80
CA ASP A 23 -45.03 15.51 18.82
C ASP A 23 -46.35 14.73 18.72
N HIS A 24 -46.33 13.54 18.11
CA HIS A 24 -47.42 12.56 18.19
C HIS A 24 -46.89 11.16 18.52
N ARG A 25 -46.73 10.92 19.82
CA ARG A 25 -46.84 9.59 20.42
C ARG A 25 -48.25 9.02 20.18
N HIS A 26 -48.39 7.92 19.44
CA HIS A 26 -49.27 6.79 19.80
C HIS A 26 -49.17 5.63 18.77
N GLY A 27 -48.66 4.50 19.26
CA GLY A 27 -49.11 3.13 18.96
C GLY A 27 -49.35 2.69 17.51
N LEU A 28 -48.37 2.00 16.94
CA LEU A 28 -48.67 0.82 16.12
C LEU A 28 -47.90 -0.39 16.65
N GLN A 29 -48.71 -1.41 16.85
CA GLN A 29 -48.51 -2.63 17.60
C GLN A 29 -47.61 -3.61 16.83
N GLU A 30 -46.86 -4.39 17.59
CA GLU A 30 -45.99 -5.48 17.17
C GLU A 30 -46.65 -6.37 16.11
N ASN A 31 -45.97 -6.55 14.98
CA ASN A 31 -45.96 -7.82 14.27
C ASN A 31 -44.50 -8.23 14.07
N LEU A 32 -43.98 -8.89 15.12
CA LEU A 32 -42.72 -9.60 15.13
C LEU A 32 -42.74 -10.72 14.07
N LEU A 33 -42.06 -10.50 12.95
CA LEU A 33 -41.38 -11.59 12.25
C LEU A 33 -39.95 -11.64 12.81
N PRO A 34 -39.43 -12.81 13.22
CA PRO A 34 -38.06 -12.92 13.71
C PRO A 34 -37.13 -12.89 12.49
N ALA A 35 -36.85 -11.70 11.97
CA ALA A 35 -35.71 -11.50 11.09
C ALA A 35 -34.47 -11.54 11.98
N SER A 36 -33.79 -12.68 11.98
CA SER A 36 -32.51 -12.94 12.64
C SER A 36 -31.54 -11.75 12.52
N THR A 37 -31.46 -10.96 13.60
CA THR A 37 -30.67 -9.74 13.77
C THR A 37 -29.15 -9.98 13.87
N SER A 38 -28.68 -11.22 13.72
CA SER A 38 -27.27 -11.56 13.96
C SER A 38 -26.29 -11.16 12.85
N VAL A 39 -26.77 -10.77 11.67
CA VAL A 39 -25.90 -10.50 10.50
C VAL A 39 -25.65 -9.00 10.29
N LEU A 40 -26.60 -8.11 10.59
CA LEU A 40 -26.47 -6.68 10.30
C LEU A 40 -25.68 -5.88 11.35
N GLU A 41 -25.66 -6.33 12.61
CA GLU A 41 -24.87 -5.67 13.68
C GLU A 41 -23.35 -5.79 13.46
N LYS A 42 -22.90 -6.73 12.62
CA LYS A 42 -21.47 -6.89 12.31
C LYS A 42 -20.92 -5.89 11.29
N TYR A 43 -21.76 -5.13 10.58
CA TYR A 43 -21.32 -4.37 9.40
C TYR A 43 -21.21 -2.85 9.57
N TYR A 44 -21.59 -2.28 10.72
CA TYR A 44 -21.48 -0.82 10.93
C TYR A 44 -20.99 -0.44 12.32
N ILE A 45 -19.85 -1.00 12.75
CA ILE A 45 -19.07 -0.35 13.81
C ILE A 45 -18.32 0.82 13.15
N ILE A 46 -18.97 1.99 13.09
CA ILE A 46 -18.28 3.25 12.77
C ILE A 46 -17.28 3.49 13.88
N LYS A 47 -16.00 3.19 13.62
CA LYS A 47 -14.92 3.45 14.58
C LYS A 47 -14.79 4.96 14.78
N SER A 48 -14.47 5.36 16.00
CA SER A 48 -14.20 6.77 16.31
C SER A 48 -13.12 7.33 15.39
N PRO A 49 -13.19 8.63 15.02
CA PRO A 49 -12.15 9.27 14.21
C PRO A 49 -10.75 9.04 14.76
N ILE A 50 -9.78 8.82 13.86
CA ILE A 50 -8.39 8.61 14.24
C ILE A 50 -7.88 9.89 14.91
N LYS A 51 -7.50 9.78 16.18
CA LYS A 51 -6.85 10.86 16.92
C LYS A 51 -5.44 11.12 16.37
N PRO A 52 -4.94 12.38 16.41
CA PRO A 52 -3.59 12.72 15.94
C PRO A 52 -2.49 11.83 16.52
N GLU A 53 -2.57 11.52 17.81
CA GLU A 53 -1.64 10.65 18.55
C GLU A 53 -1.57 9.21 18.01
N HIS A 54 -2.64 8.71 17.39
CA HIS A 54 -2.68 7.39 16.77
C HIS A 54 -2.29 7.44 15.28
N ALA A 55 -2.40 8.61 14.65
CA ALA A 55 -2.08 8.79 13.24
C ALA A 55 -0.57 8.77 12.98
N CYS A 56 0.23 9.35 13.88
CA CYS A 56 1.67 9.45 13.73
C CYS A 56 2.37 9.51 15.09
N PRO A 57 3.39 8.68 15.36
CA PRO A 57 4.15 8.78 16.60
C PRO A 57 4.95 10.08 16.63
N LEU A 58 5.08 10.67 17.82
CA LEU A 58 5.91 11.86 18.01
C LEU A 58 7.40 11.49 17.82
N PRO A 59 8.12 12.15 16.90
CA PRO A 59 9.55 12.00 16.76
C PRO A 59 10.28 12.63 17.97
N SER A 60 11.54 12.25 18.15
CA SER A 60 12.40 12.85 19.18
C SER A 60 12.58 14.35 18.95
N ASP A 61 12.52 15.16 20.03
CA ASP A 61 12.75 16.62 20.01
C ASP A 61 14.14 17.02 19.48
N LYS A 62 15.06 16.05 19.35
CA LYS A 62 16.41 16.25 18.82
C LYS A 62 16.45 16.56 17.33
N PHE A 63 15.40 16.21 16.59
CA PHE A 63 15.34 16.44 15.16
C PHE A 63 14.59 17.73 14.85
N LEU A 64 15.13 18.51 13.92
CA LEU A 64 14.56 19.77 13.47
C LEU A 64 13.80 19.59 12.15
N ILE A 65 12.91 20.52 11.83
CA ILE A 65 12.13 20.49 10.57
C ILE A 65 13.00 20.26 9.31
N PRO A 66 14.19 20.87 9.16
CA PRO A 66 15.06 20.63 8.02
C PRO A 66 15.65 19.20 7.95
N ASP A 67 15.71 18.47 9.06
CA ASP A 67 16.21 17.08 9.10
C ASP A 67 15.24 16.09 8.43
N LEU A 68 14.03 16.56 8.10
CA LEU A 68 13.05 15.79 7.36
C LEU A 68 13.61 15.48 5.96
N PRO A 69 13.57 14.21 5.49
CA PRO A 69 14.01 13.85 4.14
C PRO A 69 13.36 14.70 3.05
N SER A 70 14.08 14.97 1.96
CA SER A 70 13.62 15.89 0.89
C SER A 70 12.31 15.46 0.22
N ASN A 71 12.04 14.16 0.14
CA ASN A 71 10.76 13.61 -0.32
C ASN A 71 9.62 13.89 0.66
N ALA A 72 9.87 13.86 1.97
CA ALA A 72 8.90 14.23 2.99
C ALA A 72 8.61 15.74 2.99
N GLN A 73 9.63 16.58 2.75
CA GLN A 73 9.45 18.02 2.56
C GLN A 73 8.58 18.30 1.32
N LYS A 74 8.84 17.62 0.20
CA LYS A 74 7.99 17.70 -1.01
C LYS A 74 6.55 17.25 -0.74
N LEU A 75 6.36 16.24 0.11
CA LEU A 75 5.04 15.78 0.51
C LEU A 75 4.28 16.85 1.30
N LEU A 76 4.94 17.50 2.27
CA LEU A 76 4.36 18.65 3.00
C LEU A 76 3.92 19.73 2.02
N CYS A 77 4.77 20.08 1.06
CA CYS A 77 4.46 21.10 0.05
C CYS A 77 3.26 20.70 -0.80
N SER A 78 3.21 19.46 -1.29
CA SER A 78 2.07 18.95 -2.06
C SER A 78 0.75 18.98 -1.30
N ARG A 79 0.74 18.71 0.01
CA ARG A 79 -0.48 18.61 0.82
C ARG A 79 -0.92 19.90 1.48
N LEU A 80 0.01 20.83 1.73
CA LEU A 80 -0.23 22.06 2.48
C LEU A 80 -0.14 23.33 1.63
N ASN A 81 0.45 23.30 0.42
CA ASN A 81 0.39 24.45 -0.50
C ASN A 81 -0.99 24.64 -1.14
N ALA A 82 -1.85 23.60 -1.09
CA ALA A 82 -3.22 23.73 -1.55
C ALA A 82 -3.92 24.89 -0.82
N PRO A 83 -4.72 25.71 -1.53
CA PRO A 83 -5.52 26.73 -0.87
C PRO A 83 -6.44 26.10 0.16
N ALA A 84 -6.76 26.84 1.23
CA ALA A 84 -7.73 26.39 2.20
C ALA A 84 -9.10 26.28 1.53
N ILE A 85 -9.70 25.10 1.55
CA ILE A 85 -11.03 24.82 1.00
C ILE A 85 -11.91 24.38 2.17
N GLY A 86 -12.94 25.17 2.48
CA GLY A 86 -13.80 24.94 3.63
C GLY A 86 -13.01 24.94 4.95
N SER A 87 -13.16 23.88 5.74
CA SER A 87 -12.47 23.69 7.02
C SER A 87 -11.03 23.17 6.90
N MET A 88 -10.54 22.88 5.67
CA MET A 88 -9.20 22.34 5.46
C MET A 88 -8.13 23.42 5.65
N LYS A 89 -7.39 23.32 6.76
CA LYS A 89 -6.26 24.21 7.08
C LYS A 89 -5.02 23.85 6.24
N ASN A 90 -4.27 24.87 5.84
CA ASN A 90 -3.11 24.77 4.94
C ASN A 90 -1.81 25.32 5.58
N TRP A 91 -0.76 25.52 4.78
CA TRP A 91 0.54 26.04 5.23
C TRP A 91 0.46 27.32 6.05
N HIS A 92 -0.50 28.20 5.77
CA HIS A 92 -0.66 29.50 6.44
C HIS A 92 -1.01 29.31 7.93
N TYR A 93 -1.96 28.43 8.22
CA TYR A 93 -2.36 28.08 9.59
C TYR A 93 -1.24 27.37 10.34
N LEU A 94 -0.51 26.50 9.65
CA LEU A 94 0.64 25.80 10.21
C LEU A 94 1.76 26.78 10.58
N ALA A 95 2.09 27.73 9.70
CA ALA A 95 3.12 28.75 9.93
C ALA A 95 2.81 29.60 11.17
N ALA A 96 1.56 30.04 11.32
CA ALA A 96 1.12 30.82 12.48
C ALA A 96 1.27 30.04 13.79
N LEU A 97 0.86 28.76 13.82
CA LEU A 97 0.94 27.92 15.02
C LEU A 97 2.35 27.45 15.37
N ILE A 98 3.25 27.43 14.38
CA ILE A 98 4.69 27.21 14.58
C ILE A 98 5.38 28.47 15.13
N GLY A 99 4.75 29.64 15.00
CA GLY A 99 5.26 30.91 15.54
C GLY A 99 6.02 31.78 14.53
N ILE A 100 5.77 31.59 13.23
CA ILE A 100 6.25 32.52 12.19
C ILE A 100 5.45 33.83 12.31
N LYS A 101 6.13 34.98 12.22
CA LYS A 101 5.50 36.31 12.35
C LYS A 101 4.58 36.60 11.17
N ASP A 102 3.54 37.39 11.40
CA ASP A 102 2.55 37.74 10.37
C ASP A 102 3.17 38.48 9.16
N ASP A 103 4.20 39.31 9.40
CA ASP A 103 4.95 39.99 8.34
C ASP A 103 5.63 38.98 7.40
N ASP A 104 6.32 38.00 7.98
CA ASP A 104 7.00 36.94 7.23
C ASP A 104 5.98 36.06 6.49
N ILE A 105 4.87 35.72 7.14
CA ILE A 105 3.77 34.96 6.53
C ILE A 105 3.20 35.70 5.31
N THR A 106 3.08 37.02 5.39
CA THR A 106 2.61 37.86 4.28
C THR A 106 3.58 37.83 3.11
N MET A 107 4.89 37.83 3.38
CA MET A 107 5.92 37.66 2.33
C MET A 107 5.86 36.26 1.70
N ILE A 108 5.69 35.20 2.51
CA ILE A 108 5.62 33.81 2.03
C ILE A 108 4.44 33.60 1.05
N ARG A 109 3.33 34.33 1.20
CA ARG A 109 2.18 34.24 0.27
C ARG A 109 2.53 34.54 -1.18
N GLN A 110 3.58 35.32 -1.42
CA GLN A 110 4.05 35.68 -2.76
C GLN A 110 4.99 34.61 -3.36
N SER A 111 5.41 33.63 -2.55
CA SER A 111 6.27 32.54 -3.00
C SER A 111 5.52 31.54 -3.88
N LYS A 112 6.23 30.99 -4.87
CA LYS A 112 5.74 29.87 -5.69
C LYS A 112 5.60 28.58 -4.88
N ASP A 113 6.37 28.43 -3.80
CA ASP A 113 6.32 27.28 -2.90
C ASP A 113 6.31 27.75 -1.43
N PRO A 114 5.13 28.17 -0.93
CA PRO A 114 4.99 28.74 0.41
C PRO A 114 5.47 27.81 1.53
N MET A 115 5.13 26.53 1.47
CA MET A 115 5.50 25.56 2.50
C MET A 115 7.01 25.30 2.55
N MET A 116 7.74 25.35 1.42
CA MET A 116 9.20 25.28 1.44
C MET A 116 9.82 26.49 2.17
N GLU A 117 9.25 27.68 2.00
CA GLU A 117 9.73 28.86 2.74
C GLU A 117 9.42 28.75 4.24
N VAL A 118 8.26 28.19 4.61
CA VAL A 118 7.93 27.85 6.01
C VAL A 118 8.97 26.89 6.60
N ILE A 119 9.37 25.85 5.86
CA ILE A 119 10.40 24.88 6.31
C ILE A 119 11.74 25.58 6.56
N LYS A 120 12.14 26.53 5.71
CA LYS A 120 13.39 27.28 5.86
C LYS A 120 13.35 28.21 7.07
N LEU A 121 12.27 28.97 7.23
CA LEU A 121 12.10 29.92 8.33
C LEU A 121 11.92 29.21 9.68
N ALA A 122 11.29 28.04 9.69
CA ALA A 122 11.14 27.19 10.86
C ALA A 122 12.32 26.22 11.07
N SER A 123 13.52 26.58 10.61
CA SER A 123 14.69 25.68 10.65
C SER A 123 15.14 25.27 12.04
N THR A 124 14.83 26.06 13.06
CA THR A 124 15.15 25.80 14.47
C THR A 124 14.03 25.07 15.22
N VAL A 125 12.89 24.83 14.58
CA VAL A 125 11.72 24.20 15.20
C VAL A 125 11.88 22.69 15.19
N SER A 126 11.50 22.02 16.28
CA SER A 126 11.57 20.56 16.36
C SER A 126 10.51 19.87 15.51
N LEU A 127 10.84 18.68 15.00
CA LEU A 127 9.89 17.84 14.27
C LEU A 127 8.69 17.41 15.11
N SER A 128 8.89 17.23 16.42
CA SER A 128 7.80 16.95 17.36
C SER A 128 6.78 18.09 17.36
N ARG A 129 7.24 19.34 17.43
CA ARG A 129 6.38 20.53 17.37
C ARG A 129 5.63 20.61 16.05
N LEU A 130 6.30 20.33 14.93
CA LEU A 130 5.64 20.25 13.61
C LEU A 130 4.51 19.21 13.61
N VAL A 131 4.77 18.00 14.09
CA VAL A 131 3.79 16.90 14.15
C VAL A 131 2.60 17.26 15.05
N THR A 132 2.85 17.85 16.22
CA THR A 132 1.79 18.34 17.11
C THR A 132 0.92 19.37 16.41
N VAL A 133 1.52 20.40 15.80
CA VAL A 133 0.78 21.46 15.11
C VAL A 133 -0.04 20.91 13.95
N ILE A 134 0.48 19.96 13.17
CA ILE A 134 -0.29 19.29 12.10
C ILE A 134 -1.51 18.55 12.68
N GLY A 135 -1.36 17.95 13.86
CA GLY A 135 -2.46 17.36 14.63
C GLY A 135 -3.49 18.39 15.08
N ASP A 136 -3.05 19.52 15.63
CA ASP A 136 -3.91 20.61 16.11
C ASP A 136 -4.74 21.26 14.99
N ILE A 137 -4.17 21.34 13.77
CA ILE A 137 -4.92 21.80 12.60
C ILE A 137 -5.83 20.71 11.99
N GLY A 138 -5.89 19.52 12.59
CA GLY A 138 -6.77 18.43 12.16
C GLY A 138 -6.36 17.76 10.85
N ARG A 139 -5.13 17.95 10.38
CA ARG A 139 -4.63 17.39 9.12
C ARG A 139 -4.09 15.97 9.32
N ILE A 140 -4.99 15.08 9.72
CA ILE A 140 -4.70 13.65 9.96
C ILE A 140 -4.16 12.97 8.68
N ASP A 141 -4.63 13.39 7.50
CA ASP A 141 -4.12 12.92 6.21
C ASP A 141 -2.62 13.18 6.02
N VAL A 142 -2.15 14.34 6.50
CA VAL A 142 -0.73 14.73 6.44
C VAL A 142 0.06 13.91 7.46
N LEU A 143 -0.46 13.72 8.67
CA LEU A 143 0.18 12.89 9.70
C LEU A 143 0.39 11.45 9.24
N ILE A 144 -0.65 10.82 8.67
CA ILE A 144 -0.57 9.47 8.12
C ILE A 144 0.48 9.41 7.01
N SER A 145 0.51 10.41 6.14
CA SER A 145 1.45 10.47 5.02
C SER A 145 2.90 10.72 5.47
N LEU A 146 3.11 11.42 6.59
CA LEU A 146 4.43 11.71 7.16
C LEU A 146 5.01 10.55 7.98
N LYS A 147 4.15 9.69 8.53
CA LYS A 147 4.52 8.59 9.42
C LYS A 147 5.72 7.76 8.95
N PRO A 148 5.82 7.34 7.67
CA PRO A 148 6.96 6.54 7.20
C PRO A 148 8.32 7.23 7.35
N PHE A 149 8.35 8.56 7.19
CA PHE A 149 9.58 9.34 7.23
C PHE A 149 10.06 9.60 8.66
N LEU A 150 9.13 9.75 9.60
CA LEU A 150 9.42 10.01 11.01
C LEU A 150 9.89 8.75 11.76
N HIS A 151 9.39 7.58 11.35
CA HIS A 151 9.89 6.28 11.83
C HIS A 151 11.37 6.06 11.48
N GLY A 152 11.82 6.50 10.29
CA GLY A 152 13.22 6.38 9.86
C GLY A 152 14.19 7.23 10.68
N LEU A 153 13.72 8.34 11.27
CA LEU A 153 14.52 9.22 12.14
C LEU A 153 14.60 8.69 13.58
N SER A 154 13.63 7.87 14.01
CA SER A 154 13.57 7.31 15.36
C SER A 154 14.55 6.13 15.57
N VAL A 155 15.02 5.49 14.50
CA VAL A 155 15.98 4.37 14.54
C VAL A 155 17.38 4.90 14.24
N SER A 156 18.12 5.21 15.31
CA SER A 156 19.48 5.73 15.22
C SER A 156 20.41 4.80 14.44
N ARG A 157 20.94 5.34 13.34
CA ARG A 157 21.99 4.85 12.43
C ARG A 157 23.23 4.33 13.19
N ARG A 158 23.27 3.06 13.60
CA ARG A 158 24.49 2.29 13.93
C ARG A 158 24.27 0.80 13.61
N VAL A 159 25.33 0.17 13.09
CA VAL A 159 25.47 -1.27 12.76
C VAL A 159 24.97 -1.70 11.38
N VAL A 160 25.75 -1.38 10.34
CA VAL A 160 26.09 -2.37 9.29
C VAL A 160 27.54 -2.12 8.87
N ALA A 161 28.45 -2.73 9.61
CA ALA A 161 29.82 -2.97 9.17
C ALA A 161 30.22 -4.35 9.67
N ARG A 162 30.29 -5.34 8.77
CA ARG A 162 31.38 -6.33 8.69
C ARG A 162 31.16 -7.29 7.53
N ASN A 163 32.25 -7.44 6.78
CA ASN A 163 32.41 -8.20 5.55
C ASN A 163 32.40 -9.71 5.78
N ALA A 164 31.99 -10.46 4.76
CA ALA A 164 32.58 -11.75 4.41
C ALA A 164 32.64 -11.88 2.87
N PRO A 165 33.74 -12.39 2.28
CA PRO A 165 33.92 -12.43 0.83
C PRO A 165 33.18 -13.62 0.22
N ILE A 166 32.28 -13.35 -0.73
CA ILE A 166 31.58 -14.40 -1.49
C ILE A 166 32.43 -14.78 -2.71
N ARG A 167 32.78 -16.07 -2.79
CA ARG A 167 33.40 -16.70 -3.96
C ARG A 167 32.42 -16.63 -5.13
N HIS A 168 32.82 -15.99 -6.22
CA HIS A 168 32.14 -16.13 -7.50
C HIS A 168 32.36 -17.55 -8.04
N ALA A 169 31.28 -18.23 -8.44
CA ALA A 169 31.34 -19.42 -9.27
C ALA A 169 30.64 -19.14 -10.61
N PRO A 170 31.17 -19.68 -11.73
CA PRO A 170 30.93 -19.16 -13.07
C PRO A 170 29.65 -19.71 -13.69
N VAL A 171 29.16 -18.94 -14.66
CA VAL A 171 28.14 -19.31 -15.64
C VAL A 171 28.65 -20.52 -16.43
N MET A 172 27.94 -21.64 -16.36
CA MET A 172 28.00 -22.68 -17.40
C MET A 172 26.61 -22.91 -17.97
N ASP A 173 26.57 -22.70 -19.29
CA ASP A 173 25.59 -23.11 -20.26
C ASP A 173 25.77 -24.61 -20.48
N GLU A 174 24.71 -25.42 -20.34
CA GLU A 174 24.43 -26.65 -21.08
C GLU A 174 23.19 -27.36 -20.55
N GLY A 175 22.50 -28.04 -21.47
CA GLY A 175 21.09 -28.43 -21.39
C GLY A 175 20.69 -29.34 -20.23
N PHE A 176 19.43 -29.18 -19.81
CA PHE A 176 18.73 -30.19 -19.03
C PHE A 176 17.45 -30.60 -19.74
N ASP A 177 17.55 -31.77 -20.35
CA ASP A 177 16.43 -32.59 -20.77
C ASP A 177 15.57 -33.01 -19.56
N SER A 178 14.29 -33.13 -19.88
CA SER A 178 13.17 -33.72 -19.16
C SER A 178 13.49 -34.61 -17.94
N ALA A 179 13.09 -34.16 -16.76
CA ALA A 179 12.59 -35.02 -15.70
C ALA A 179 11.34 -34.38 -15.11
N ALA A 180 10.22 -35.11 -15.20
CA ALA A 180 8.89 -34.68 -14.80
C ALA A 180 8.86 -34.32 -13.31
N ALA A 181 8.85 -33.01 -13.01
CA ALA A 181 8.35 -32.53 -11.73
C ALA A 181 6.82 -32.61 -11.79
N THR A 182 6.25 -33.50 -10.97
CA THR A 182 4.82 -33.71 -10.80
C THR A 182 4.18 -32.45 -10.21
N THR A 183 3.93 -31.43 -11.04
CA THR A 183 3.04 -30.34 -10.65
C THR A 183 1.63 -30.87 -10.80
N ALA A 184 0.99 -31.17 -9.66
CA ALA A 184 -0.40 -31.59 -9.62
C ALA A 184 -1.27 -30.55 -10.36
N THR A 185 -1.80 -30.96 -11.50
CA THR A 185 -2.87 -30.25 -12.20
C THR A 185 -4.15 -30.50 -11.41
N ILE A 186 -4.53 -29.56 -10.54
CA ILE A 186 -5.74 -29.71 -9.71
C ILE A 186 -6.85 -28.87 -10.37
N SER A 187 -7.60 -29.51 -11.26
CA SER A 187 -8.77 -28.94 -11.96
C SER A 187 -10.06 -29.03 -11.13
N ASN A 188 -9.95 -28.89 -9.81
CA ASN A 188 -11.03 -28.70 -8.82
C ASN A 188 -10.35 -28.33 -7.49
N PHE A 189 -10.14 -27.04 -7.21
CA PHE A 189 -9.35 -26.63 -6.04
C PHE A 189 -10.11 -26.89 -4.73
N GLN A 190 -9.97 -28.10 -4.20
CA GLN A 190 -10.25 -28.40 -2.81
C GLN A 190 -9.07 -27.88 -1.99
N PHE A 191 -9.32 -26.96 -1.05
CA PHE A 191 -8.28 -26.32 -0.26
C PHE A 191 -7.35 -27.38 0.36
N PRO A 192 -6.02 -27.22 0.25
CA PRO A 192 -5.11 -28.14 0.92
C PRO A 192 -5.38 -28.08 2.43
N ALA A 193 -5.56 -29.23 3.07
CA ALA A 193 -5.62 -29.31 4.54
C ALA A 193 -4.28 -28.89 5.18
N LYS A 194 -3.19 -28.91 4.40
CA LYS A 194 -1.84 -28.54 4.80
C LYS A 194 -1.57 -27.04 4.60
N LYS A 195 -0.62 -26.52 5.38
CA LYS A 195 -0.10 -25.15 5.19
C LYS A 195 0.46 -24.99 3.79
N PHE A 196 0.31 -23.81 3.19
CA PHE A 196 0.85 -23.56 1.86
C PHE A 196 1.40 -22.15 1.68
N ILE A 197 2.36 -22.02 0.77
CA ILE A 197 2.98 -20.78 0.30
C ILE A 197 2.48 -20.55 -1.12
N ILE A 198 2.04 -19.33 -1.43
CA ILE A 198 1.66 -18.95 -2.80
C ILE A 198 2.78 -18.15 -3.43
N VAL A 199 3.16 -18.51 -4.66
CA VAL A 199 4.04 -17.71 -5.51
C VAL A 199 3.20 -17.00 -6.57
N THR A 200 3.25 -15.68 -6.56
CA THR A 200 2.59 -14.79 -7.53
C THR A 200 3.62 -13.98 -8.32
N TYR A 201 3.34 -13.74 -9.59
CA TYR A 201 4.26 -13.09 -10.53
C TYR A 201 3.47 -12.55 -11.74
N HIS A 202 3.96 -11.48 -12.35
CA HIS A 202 3.28 -10.80 -13.46
C HIS A 202 4.12 -10.84 -14.74
N GLU A 203 4.34 -12.02 -15.29
CA GLU A 203 5.19 -12.19 -16.47
C GLU A 203 4.36 -12.40 -17.74
N THR A 204 4.61 -11.57 -18.75
CA THR A 204 4.05 -11.71 -20.10
C THR A 204 5.00 -12.48 -21.01
N GLU A 205 6.32 -12.23 -20.91
CA GLU A 205 7.35 -12.84 -21.76
C GLU A 205 7.75 -14.27 -21.35
N LYS A 206 7.99 -15.14 -22.35
CA LYS A 206 8.44 -16.54 -22.15
C LYS A 206 9.82 -16.64 -21.49
N SER A 207 10.71 -15.68 -21.77
CA SER A 207 12.08 -15.58 -21.23
C SER A 207 12.08 -15.43 -19.70
N ASN A 208 11.07 -14.75 -19.14
CA ASN A 208 10.95 -14.51 -17.70
C ASN A 208 10.36 -15.73 -16.97
N LYS A 209 9.43 -16.45 -17.62
CA LYS A 209 8.79 -17.67 -17.08
C LYS A 209 9.75 -18.76 -16.66
N LYS A 210 10.96 -18.81 -17.24
CA LYS A 210 12.00 -19.76 -16.82
C LYS A 210 12.47 -19.50 -15.39
N TYR A 211 12.57 -18.23 -14.97
CA TYR A 211 13.04 -17.87 -13.64
C TYR A 211 12.00 -18.17 -12.56
N VAL A 212 10.71 -17.94 -12.86
CA VAL A 212 9.62 -18.37 -11.98
C VAL A 212 9.61 -19.88 -11.80
N LYS A 213 9.73 -20.65 -12.89
CA LYS A 213 9.80 -22.11 -12.81
C LYS A 213 10.99 -22.56 -11.97
N LEU A 214 12.14 -21.91 -12.15
CA LEU A 214 13.34 -22.20 -11.35
C LEU A 214 13.14 -21.88 -9.87
N LEU A 215 12.52 -20.74 -9.53
CA LEU A 215 12.19 -20.38 -8.15
C LEU A 215 11.23 -21.40 -7.53
N LEU A 216 10.14 -21.74 -8.22
CA LEU A 216 9.17 -22.75 -7.79
C LEU A 216 9.84 -24.10 -7.55
N HIS A 217 10.67 -24.56 -8.48
CA HIS A 217 11.41 -25.81 -8.36
C HIS A 217 12.35 -25.79 -7.16
N ASN A 218 13.10 -24.70 -6.95
CA ASN A 218 14.01 -24.59 -5.82
C ASN A 218 13.28 -24.53 -4.47
N LEU A 219 12.15 -23.82 -4.39
CA LEU A 219 11.33 -23.81 -3.17
C LEU A 219 10.76 -25.20 -2.87
N GLN A 220 10.25 -25.91 -3.88
CA GLN A 220 9.77 -27.27 -3.72
C GLN A 220 10.88 -28.22 -3.29
N ASN A 221 12.08 -28.12 -3.89
CA ASN A 221 13.23 -28.92 -3.50
C ASN A 221 13.63 -28.70 -2.03
N VAL A 222 13.50 -27.47 -1.50
CA VAL A 222 13.78 -27.20 -0.09
C VAL A 222 12.73 -27.84 0.81
N VAL A 223 11.45 -27.73 0.44
CA VAL A 223 10.34 -28.40 1.14
C VAL A 223 10.58 -29.91 1.20
N ASP A 224 10.91 -30.53 0.07
CA ASP A 224 11.10 -31.98 -0.03
C ASP A 224 12.34 -32.43 0.75
N LYS A 225 13.47 -31.70 0.65
CA LYS A 225 14.72 -32.03 1.34
C LYS A 225 14.64 -31.87 2.85
N CYS A 226 13.97 -30.83 3.33
CA CYS A 226 13.82 -30.54 4.76
C CYS A 226 12.57 -31.17 5.37
N ASN A 227 11.76 -31.87 4.56
CA ASN A 227 10.51 -32.52 4.96
C ASN A 227 9.53 -31.58 5.69
N PHE A 228 9.39 -30.35 5.18
CA PHE A 228 8.43 -29.39 5.72
C PHE A 228 7.00 -29.80 5.37
N ASP A 229 6.07 -29.71 6.33
CA ASP A 229 4.64 -29.94 6.08
C ASP A 229 3.96 -28.69 5.46
N ILE A 230 4.54 -28.21 4.35
CA ILE A 230 4.13 -27.00 3.65
C ILE A 230 4.10 -27.29 2.14
N ILE A 231 3.10 -26.79 1.42
CA ILE A 231 3.00 -26.94 -0.04
C ILE A 231 3.33 -25.62 -0.74
N VAL A 232 4.09 -25.66 -1.83
CA VAL A 232 4.36 -24.47 -2.67
C VAL A 232 3.38 -24.47 -3.85
N LEU A 233 2.59 -23.40 -3.98
CA LEU A 233 1.56 -23.25 -4.99
C LEU A 233 1.89 -22.13 -5.98
N ASP A 234 1.75 -22.43 -7.27
CA ASP A 234 1.79 -21.44 -8.35
C ASP A 234 0.41 -20.82 -8.51
N ILE A 235 0.30 -19.49 -8.36
CA ILE A 235 -0.97 -18.79 -8.45
C ILE A 235 -1.71 -19.10 -9.75
N THR A 236 -1.02 -19.28 -10.88
CA THR A 236 -1.65 -19.50 -12.18
C THR A 236 -2.35 -20.85 -12.30
N LYS A 237 -1.93 -21.84 -11.50
CA LYS A 237 -2.50 -23.19 -11.49
C LYS A 237 -3.67 -23.34 -10.50
N CYS A 238 -3.86 -22.37 -9.62
CA CYS A 238 -4.87 -22.41 -8.57
C CYS A 238 -6.13 -21.59 -8.89
N ILE A 239 -6.23 -21.02 -10.09
CA ILE A 239 -7.31 -20.11 -10.46
C ILE A 239 -8.45 -20.90 -11.09
N ASP A 240 -9.61 -20.83 -10.42
CA ASP A 240 -10.88 -21.23 -11.00
C ASP A 240 -11.50 -20.03 -11.71
N GLU A 241 -11.59 -20.10 -13.04
CA GLU A 241 -12.14 -19.03 -13.88
C GLU A 241 -13.64 -18.80 -13.64
N THR A 242 -14.36 -19.80 -13.13
CA THR A 242 -15.79 -19.70 -12.83
C THR A 242 -16.05 -18.92 -11.54
N ASN A 243 -15.10 -18.93 -10.60
CA ASN A 243 -15.23 -18.28 -9.29
C ASN A 243 -13.94 -17.56 -8.85
N ILE A 244 -13.48 -16.64 -9.69
CA ILE A 244 -12.23 -15.88 -9.53
C ILE A 244 -12.15 -15.18 -8.15
N SER A 245 -13.19 -14.45 -7.76
CA SER A 245 -13.16 -13.62 -6.55
C SER A 245 -13.09 -14.44 -5.26
N GLN A 246 -13.86 -15.52 -5.19
CA GLN A 246 -13.87 -16.40 -4.02
C GLN A 246 -12.58 -17.20 -3.91
N THR A 247 -12.09 -17.72 -5.05
CA THR A 247 -10.83 -18.45 -5.12
C THR A 247 -9.66 -17.56 -4.70
N ALA A 248 -9.57 -16.35 -5.25
CA ALA A 248 -8.55 -15.38 -4.88
C ALA A 248 -8.59 -15.05 -3.38
N ARG A 249 -9.78 -14.74 -2.84
CA ARG A 249 -9.93 -14.36 -1.42
C ARG A 249 -9.54 -15.50 -0.49
N ASN A 250 -9.94 -16.73 -0.80
CA ASN A 250 -9.61 -17.87 0.03
C ASN A 250 -8.12 -18.24 -0.06
N LEU A 251 -7.52 -18.22 -1.25
CA LEU A 251 -6.09 -18.40 -1.45
C LEU A 251 -5.30 -17.35 -0.63
N PHE A 252 -5.68 -16.08 -0.75
CA PHE A 252 -5.03 -14.99 -0.04
C PHE A 252 -5.19 -15.13 1.48
N LYS A 253 -6.38 -15.49 1.98
CA LYS A 253 -6.64 -15.60 3.43
C LYS A 253 -5.86 -16.75 4.08
N HIS A 254 -5.72 -17.89 3.41
CA HIS A 254 -5.14 -19.10 4.01
C HIS A 254 -3.66 -19.32 3.66
N ALA A 255 -3.09 -18.54 2.75
CA ALA A 255 -1.66 -18.57 2.47
C ALA A 255 -0.84 -18.21 3.72
N THR A 256 0.07 -19.11 4.11
CA THR A 256 1.00 -18.87 5.22
C THR A 256 2.05 -17.83 4.88
N GLN A 257 2.56 -17.89 3.65
CA GLN A 257 3.43 -16.88 3.06
C GLN A 257 3.00 -16.63 1.61
N ILE A 258 3.23 -15.40 1.14
CA ILE A 258 2.97 -14.96 -0.22
C ILE A 258 4.29 -14.44 -0.80
N VAL A 259 4.82 -15.14 -1.79
CA VAL A 259 6.04 -14.76 -2.51
C VAL A 259 5.63 -14.02 -3.77
N LEU A 260 5.92 -12.73 -3.83
CA LEU A 260 5.77 -11.93 -5.04
C LEU A 260 7.09 -11.92 -5.79
N PHE A 261 7.15 -12.64 -6.91
CA PHE A 261 8.31 -12.64 -7.80
C PHE A 261 8.18 -11.59 -8.90
N ILE A 262 9.21 -10.76 -9.03
CA ILE A 262 9.29 -9.65 -9.97
C ILE A 262 10.52 -9.85 -10.84
N SER A 263 10.28 -10.06 -12.14
CA SER A 263 11.31 -10.32 -13.14
C SER A 263 11.52 -9.17 -14.13
N SER A 264 10.52 -8.30 -14.28
CA SER A 264 10.46 -7.26 -15.32
C SER A 264 9.53 -6.12 -14.89
N LYS A 265 9.46 -5.06 -15.71
CA LYS A 265 8.53 -3.93 -15.52
C LYS A 265 7.05 -4.31 -15.73
N ASP A 266 6.78 -5.54 -16.19
CA ASP A 266 5.43 -6.07 -16.39
C ASP A 266 4.59 -6.01 -15.12
N TYR A 267 5.22 -6.10 -13.94
CA TYR A 267 4.53 -5.97 -12.68
C TYR A 267 3.84 -4.61 -12.52
N ILE A 268 4.58 -3.52 -12.71
CA ILE A 268 4.03 -2.16 -12.60
C ILE A 268 3.00 -1.93 -13.70
N THR A 269 3.28 -2.29 -14.95
CA THR A 269 2.35 -2.03 -16.05
C THR A 269 1.03 -2.77 -15.85
N ASN A 270 1.07 -4.01 -15.37
CA ASN A 270 -0.14 -4.78 -15.08
C ASN A 270 -0.93 -4.20 -13.91
N ILE A 271 -0.28 -3.62 -12.90
CA ILE A 271 -0.97 -2.98 -11.78
C ILE A 271 -1.50 -1.60 -12.17
N SER A 272 -0.72 -0.78 -12.87
CA SER A 272 -1.05 0.60 -13.21
C SER A 272 -2.14 0.73 -14.26
N ASN A 273 -2.34 -0.29 -15.10
CA ASN A 273 -3.44 -0.34 -16.08
C ASN A 273 -4.81 -0.59 -15.42
N SER A 274 -4.99 -0.18 -14.16
CA SER A 274 -6.19 -0.37 -13.32
C SER A 274 -7.38 0.51 -13.71
N SER A 275 -7.57 0.79 -15.00
CA SER A 275 -8.92 1.12 -15.43
C SER A 275 -9.73 -0.18 -15.40
N ILE A 276 -10.36 -0.42 -14.25
CA ILE A 276 -11.41 -1.42 -14.07
C ILE A 276 -12.60 -1.14 -15.04
N ASN A 277 -12.58 0.01 -15.72
CA ASN A 277 -13.63 0.54 -16.58
C ASN A 277 -13.25 0.64 -18.06
N SER A 278 -12.20 -0.04 -18.56
CA SER A 278 -11.96 -0.11 -20.01
C SER A 278 -12.86 -1.20 -20.61
N PRO A 279 -13.92 -0.87 -21.38
CA PRO A 279 -14.94 -1.84 -21.80
C PRO A 279 -14.44 -2.89 -22.81
N ASN A 280 -13.20 -2.72 -23.33
CA ASN A 280 -12.68 -3.45 -24.49
C ASN A 280 -11.49 -4.37 -24.17
N ASN A 281 -11.09 -4.53 -22.92
CA ASN A 281 -10.01 -5.46 -22.55
C ASN A 281 -10.57 -6.63 -21.76
N ILE A 282 -10.72 -7.79 -22.42
CA ILE A 282 -11.04 -9.06 -21.76
C ILE A 282 -9.80 -9.46 -20.96
N GLU A 283 -9.72 -8.96 -19.73
CA GLU A 283 -8.62 -9.27 -18.84
C GLU A 283 -8.72 -10.73 -18.38
N SER A 284 -7.69 -11.53 -18.68
CA SER A 284 -7.61 -12.93 -18.23
C SER A 284 -7.84 -13.02 -16.71
N GLY A 285 -8.59 -14.04 -16.28
CA GLY A 285 -8.84 -14.30 -14.86
C GLY A 285 -7.56 -14.35 -14.04
N SER A 286 -6.46 -14.81 -14.63
CA SER A 286 -5.15 -14.81 -13.97
C SER A 286 -4.62 -13.43 -13.60
N ILE A 287 -4.78 -12.45 -14.49
CA ILE A 287 -4.29 -11.08 -14.24
C ILE A 287 -5.18 -10.42 -13.17
N ARG A 288 -6.49 -10.63 -13.23
CA ARG A 288 -7.46 -10.15 -12.22
C ARG A 288 -7.12 -10.65 -10.82
N VAL A 289 -6.83 -11.94 -10.66
CA VAL A 289 -6.43 -12.53 -9.36
C VAL A 289 -5.14 -11.91 -8.85
N LYS A 290 -4.13 -11.76 -9.72
CA LYS A 290 -2.85 -11.20 -9.32
C LYS A 290 -2.97 -9.71 -8.91
N LYS A 291 -3.83 -8.93 -9.58
CA LYS A 291 -4.19 -7.56 -9.15
C LYS A 291 -4.88 -7.53 -7.79
N LEU A 292 -5.85 -8.42 -7.55
CA LEU A 292 -6.50 -8.54 -6.23
C LEU A 292 -5.48 -8.85 -5.13
N PHE A 293 -4.55 -9.76 -5.39
CA PHE A 293 -3.44 -10.04 -4.48
C PHE A 293 -2.61 -8.80 -4.20
N HIS A 294 -2.29 -7.98 -5.21
CA HIS A 294 -1.59 -6.72 -5.00
C HIS A 294 -2.37 -5.78 -4.07
N CYS A 295 -3.65 -5.54 -4.34
CA CYS A 295 -4.49 -4.68 -3.50
C CYS A 295 -4.54 -5.19 -2.05
N TRP A 296 -4.75 -6.49 -1.84
CA TRP A 296 -4.82 -7.03 -0.49
C TRP A 296 -3.47 -7.08 0.22
N MET A 297 -2.36 -7.29 -0.48
CA MET A 297 -1.02 -7.14 0.09
C MET A 297 -0.78 -5.71 0.57
N ASP A 298 -1.21 -4.72 -0.21
CA ASP A 298 -1.07 -3.31 0.14
C ASP A 298 -2.00 -2.93 1.30
N GLU A 299 -3.26 -3.37 1.30
CA GLU A 299 -4.17 -3.20 2.43
C GLU A 299 -3.62 -3.83 3.72
N GLU A 300 -3.13 -5.06 3.64
CA GLU A 300 -2.56 -5.77 4.78
C GLU A 300 -1.27 -5.10 5.27
N TYR A 301 -0.44 -4.60 4.37
CA TYR A 301 0.75 -3.82 4.71
C TYR A 301 0.40 -2.57 5.52
N HIS A 302 -0.59 -1.81 5.07
CA HIS A 302 -1.04 -0.60 5.74
C HIS A 302 -1.73 -0.92 7.08
N ALA A 303 -2.56 -1.96 7.12
CA ALA A 303 -3.21 -2.42 8.35
C ALA A 303 -2.19 -2.86 9.42
N ASN A 304 -1.05 -3.41 8.99
CA ASN A 304 0.03 -3.90 9.85
C ASN A 304 1.10 -2.86 10.17
N ALA A 305 0.75 -1.57 10.15
CA ALA A 305 1.66 -0.47 10.43
C ALA A 305 2.92 -0.48 9.54
N CYS A 306 2.72 -0.74 8.25
CA CYS A 306 3.77 -0.79 7.24
C CYS A 306 4.80 -1.90 7.52
N ARG A 307 4.32 -3.09 7.93
CA ARG A 307 5.15 -4.28 8.15
C ARG A 307 4.67 -5.47 7.35
N ASN A 308 5.63 -6.21 6.80
CA ASN A 308 5.36 -7.33 5.90
C ASN A 308 5.46 -8.62 6.69
N PHE A 309 4.37 -9.05 7.30
CA PHE A 309 4.41 -10.27 8.11
C PHE A 309 4.52 -11.53 7.26
N ARG A 310 3.71 -11.64 6.21
CA ARG A 310 3.63 -12.87 5.39
C ARG A 310 3.90 -12.69 3.91
N PHE A 311 4.06 -11.45 3.42
CA PHE A 311 4.43 -11.23 2.02
C PHE A 311 5.93 -10.98 1.88
N ARG A 312 6.53 -11.52 0.82
CA ARG A 312 7.95 -11.46 0.52
C ARG A 312 8.15 -11.07 -0.93
N ILE A 313 8.90 -10.00 -1.15
CA ILE A 313 9.26 -9.56 -2.50
C ILE A 313 10.54 -10.26 -2.91
N VAL A 314 10.51 -10.91 -4.07
CA VAL A 314 11.67 -11.57 -4.66
C VAL A 314 11.90 -10.96 -6.03
N MET A 315 13.07 -10.38 -6.26
CA MET A 315 13.44 -9.76 -7.52
C MET A 315 14.39 -10.66 -8.28
N ASN A 316 14.26 -10.71 -9.59
CA ASN A 316 15.25 -11.33 -10.44
C ASN A 316 16.54 -10.52 -10.43
N SER A 317 17.68 -11.20 -10.27
CA SER A 317 19.02 -10.62 -10.34
C SER A 317 19.35 -9.82 -11.60
N THR A 318 18.60 -10.02 -12.68
CA THR A 318 18.73 -9.23 -13.91
C THR A 318 18.22 -7.79 -13.76
N ILE A 319 17.43 -7.49 -12.72
CA ILE A 319 16.90 -6.17 -12.43
C ILE A 319 18.00 -5.33 -11.76
N LYS A 320 18.45 -4.28 -12.46
CA LYS A 320 19.51 -3.37 -11.97
C LYS A 320 18.98 -2.20 -11.15
N ASN A 321 17.71 -1.83 -11.31
CA ASN A 321 17.11 -0.67 -10.63
C ASN A 321 15.73 -1.01 -10.08
N ASN A 322 15.65 -1.09 -8.75
CA ASN A 322 14.43 -1.46 -8.02
C ASN A 322 13.31 -0.42 -8.19
N ASN A 323 13.68 0.85 -8.37
CA ASN A 323 12.71 1.96 -8.48
C ASN A 323 11.89 1.89 -9.78
N ASP A 324 12.35 1.14 -10.78
CA ASP A 324 11.68 1.03 -12.08
C ASP A 324 10.68 -0.14 -12.15
N VAL A 325 10.70 -1.04 -11.17
CA VAL A 325 9.94 -2.30 -11.18
C VAL A 325 9.10 -2.50 -9.91
N LEU A 326 9.35 -1.74 -8.85
CA LEU A 326 8.57 -1.74 -7.63
C LEU A 326 7.63 -0.52 -7.56
N PRO A 327 6.45 -0.66 -6.94
CA PRO A 327 5.57 0.44 -6.61
C PRO A 327 6.29 1.49 -5.76
N SER A 328 5.86 2.75 -5.89
CA SER A 328 6.46 3.86 -5.15
C SER A 328 6.45 3.59 -3.64
N GLY A 329 7.59 3.80 -2.98
CA GLY A 329 7.77 3.56 -1.54
C GLY A 329 8.30 2.16 -1.20
N TRP A 330 7.88 1.12 -1.92
CA TRP A 330 8.31 -0.26 -1.65
C TRP A 330 9.84 -0.48 -1.68
N PRO A 331 10.63 0.13 -2.60
CA PRO A 331 12.08 -0.01 -2.58
C PRO A 331 12.74 0.36 -1.24
N GLN A 332 12.13 1.27 -0.48
CA GLN A 332 12.70 1.83 0.75
C GLN A 332 12.08 1.24 2.02
N THR A 333 10.82 0.77 1.93
CA THR A 333 10.06 0.33 3.10
C THR A 333 9.89 -1.18 3.18
N THR A 334 10.17 -1.89 2.09
CA THR A 334 9.94 -3.33 1.99
C THR A 334 11.25 -4.09 1.83
N LEU A 335 11.44 -5.11 2.68
CA LEU A 335 12.51 -6.08 2.50
C LEU A 335 12.25 -6.88 1.21
N HIS A 336 13.23 -6.88 0.32
CA HIS A 336 13.24 -7.62 -0.92
C HIS A 336 14.46 -8.52 -0.99
N TYR A 337 14.31 -9.67 -1.63
CA TYR A 337 15.35 -10.67 -1.82
C TYR A 337 15.71 -10.74 -3.31
N THR A 338 16.99 -10.79 -3.62
CA THR A 338 17.46 -10.95 -5.00
C THR A 338 17.66 -12.43 -5.30
N PHE A 339 16.94 -13.00 -6.25
CA PHE A 339 17.12 -14.39 -6.68
C PHE A 339 18.04 -14.46 -7.90
N PRO A 340 19.05 -15.38 -7.90
CA PRO A 340 19.28 -16.46 -6.92
C PRO A 340 20.16 -16.12 -5.70
N GLN A 341 20.75 -14.92 -5.61
CA GLN A 341 21.82 -14.57 -4.67
C GLN A 341 21.42 -14.69 -3.20
N GLN A 342 20.19 -14.30 -2.86
CA GLN A 342 19.66 -14.26 -1.50
C GLN A 342 18.62 -15.37 -1.26
N PHE A 343 18.67 -16.45 -2.04
CA PHE A 343 17.69 -17.53 -1.93
C PHE A 343 17.73 -18.23 -0.56
N GLU A 344 18.91 -18.40 0.05
CA GLU A 344 19.03 -18.99 1.38
C GLU A 344 18.38 -18.10 2.46
N GLU A 345 18.59 -16.78 2.39
CA GLU A 345 17.97 -15.81 3.29
C GLU A 345 16.44 -15.79 3.14
N LEU A 346 15.95 -15.92 1.91
CA LEU A 346 14.53 -16.09 1.62
C LEU A 346 13.98 -17.36 2.28
N CYS A 347 14.65 -18.51 2.11
CA CYS A 347 14.22 -19.79 2.67
C CYS A 347 14.14 -19.75 4.20
N LYS A 348 15.17 -19.21 4.88
CA LYS A 348 15.12 -19.01 6.34
C LYS A 348 13.87 -18.24 6.73
N ARG A 349 13.52 -17.20 5.98
CA ARG A 349 12.34 -16.38 6.32
C ARG A 349 10.99 -16.99 5.94
N LEU A 350 10.96 -17.97 5.05
CA LEU A 350 9.74 -18.65 4.61
C LEU A 350 9.40 -19.86 5.50
N PHE A 351 10.43 -20.54 6.03
CA PHE A 351 10.28 -21.83 6.69
C PHE A 351 10.65 -21.84 8.18
N GLU A 352 11.37 -20.81 8.68
CA GLU A 352 11.71 -20.59 10.09
C GLU A 352 10.95 -19.37 10.65
#